data_AF-A0A173V0J4-F1
#
_entry.id   AF-A0A173V0J4-F1
#
_cell.length_a   1.000
_cell.length_b   1.000
_cell.length_c   1.000
_cell.angle_alpha   90.00
_cell.angle_beta   90.00
_cell.angle_gamma   90.00
#
_symmetry.space_group_name_H-M   'P 1'
#
loop_
_entity.id
_entity.type
_entity.pdbx_description
1 polymer ?
#
loop_
_entity_poly.entity_id
_entity_poly.type
_entity_poly.pdbx_seq_one_letter_code
_entity_poly.pdbx_strand_id
1 'polypeptide(L)'
;MEDSGGMWLEEMEDSCYPFDKEFVESQLDAMSFPEHEQKKEIASTYNLIDDLGSIEKLKKLYNKFKNMTPEEFDIMIRDTLRYLDMEDESDLLNKKIEDWENFAGQNITIKMMKSSKPVKKLLGNLSEKQSNDYYKYLMISEEKPDSHKKRISIIADTLKEHPEYILYVLSQDEYEDVKKWPKYPMEEKIEILDNQYIFTRALMLGLVDYEIKGNIAEVYLASDIEDYMGVLDKKTENKIYKQLDKLDEKVGKLIQIYCVIELDELYEIYKKLYQKKQGKEEFFRYIYWHARFNDLLMTYYQDNGTAYAAMKGLNIYEIIEKRDIYAKDLSFNEIPAYEIDELTENFVNRCETVDFLFMTLQGQFQMSEQDAANVLFEVIEDIMNGKTLDVIIENIKDWDMQKWRPDLYAEMWSMISDLMLELEIPMLKGRTRNQYAIEQDVSPWSIGMLSDQIDDKNTKKRHLYEFPMEIQQWMYDAETAGMREDIERLFVYKESNHIISEEFIYMLSSISIMYDYTCQAEALMKELKKSSADGKKTARILEAEMDQYNNIMDFEDDWTDDELEDFMLQQEIKKREPYVKTEPEIGRNDPCPCGSGKKYKKCCGRNL
;
A
#
# COMPACT_ATOMS: atom_id res chain seq x y z
N MET A 1 48.29 31.80 -22.66
CA MET A 1 48.04 32.36 -24.00
C MET A 1 47.40 31.22 -24.75
N GLU A 2 46.10 31.14 -25.02
CA GLU A 2 44.88 31.98 -24.97
C GLU A 2 43.75 30.91 -25.07
N ASP A 3 42.72 30.78 -24.24
CA ASP A 3 41.58 31.69 -23.96
C ASP A 3 40.89 32.15 -25.26
N SER A 4 39.59 32.15 -25.51
CA SER A 4 38.33 31.88 -24.79
C SER A 4 37.20 32.05 -25.85
N GLY A 5 35.99 31.55 -25.57
CA GLY A 5 34.76 32.17 -26.13
C GLY A 5 33.70 31.21 -26.66
N GLY A 6 32.77 30.80 -25.80
CA GLY A 6 31.57 30.04 -26.19
C GLY A 6 30.39 30.91 -26.63
N MET A 7 29.29 30.23 -26.97
CA MET A 7 27.89 30.61 -26.71
C MET A 7 27.05 29.33 -26.83
N TRP A 8 26.93 28.59 -25.74
CA TRP A 8 25.81 27.67 -25.54
C TRP A 8 24.64 28.52 -25.04
N LEU A 9 23.45 28.28 -25.61
CA LEU A 9 22.20 28.83 -25.08
C LEU A 9 21.93 28.14 -23.73
N GLU A 10 22.47 28.76 -22.68
CA GLU A 10 22.04 28.65 -21.30
C GLU A 10 20.56 29.02 -21.18
N GLU A 11 19.71 28.06 -20.78
CA GLU A 11 18.61 28.23 -19.80
C GLU A 11 17.82 26.92 -19.51
N MET A 12 18.31 25.71 -19.87
CA MET A 12 17.69 24.43 -19.46
C MET A 12 18.69 23.30 -19.11
N GLU A 13 19.85 23.64 -18.55
CA GLU A 13 20.77 22.64 -17.98
C GLU A 13 21.11 23.05 -16.54
N ASP A 14 20.27 22.58 -15.60
CA ASP A 14 20.59 22.29 -14.19
C ASP A 14 19.30 21.96 -13.40
N SER A 15 18.53 20.95 -13.83
CA SER A 15 17.52 20.31 -12.96
C SER A 15 17.04 18.93 -13.43
N CYS A 16 17.79 18.22 -14.29
CA CYS A 16 17.60 16.77 -14.40
C CYS A 16 18.31 16.11 -13.22
N TYR A 17 17.61 16.04 -12.09
CA TYR A 17 18.02 15.20 -10.97
C TYR A 17 17.88 13.74 -11.44
N PRO A 18 18.94 12.91 -11.36
CA PRO A 18 18.81 11.50 -11.66
C PRO A 18 17.79 10.90 -10.69
N PHE A 19 16.84 10.13 -11.21
CA PHE A 19 15.90 9.34 -10.42
C PHE A 19 16.68 8.56 -9.35
N ASP A 20 16.49 8.94 -8.09
CA ASP A 20 17.12 8.27 -6.96
C ASP A 20 16.29 7.03 -6.63
N LYS A 21 16.50 6.00 -7.45
CA LYS A 21 15.93 4.68 -7.29
C LYS A 21 16.16 4.16 -5.87
N GLU A 22 17.36 4.35 -5.32
CA GLU A 22 17.67 3.93 -3.95
C GLU A 22 16.85 4.71 -2.93
N PHE A 23 16.58 6.00 -3.13
CA PHE A 23 15.68 6.77 -2.28
C PHE A 23 14.24 6.27 -2.37
N VAL A 24 13.68 6.12 -3.57
CA VAL A 24 12.28 5.66 -3.75
C VAL A 24 12.11 4.22 -3.25
N GLU A 25 13.02 3.31 -3.59
CA GLU A 25 13.08 1.96 -3.03
C GLU A 25 13.28 2.01 -1.51
N SER A 26 14.14 2.88 -0.98
CA SER A 26 14.30 3.02 0.47
C SER A 26 13.05 3.56 1.15
N GLN A 27 12.26 4.42 0.50
CA GLN A 27 11.01 4.92 1.05
C GLN A 27 9.90 3.86 0.97
N LEU A 28 9.88 3.03 -0.08
CA LEU A 28 9.01 1.86 -0.22
C LEU A 28 9.37 0.73 0.77
N ASP A 29 10.66 0.46 0.94
CA ASP A 29 11.21 -0.54 1.86
C ASP A 29 11.14 -0.06 3.32
N ALA A 30 11.34 1.24 3.54
CA ALA A 30 11.13 1.91 4.82
C ALA A 30 9.67 2.29 5.04
N MET A 31 8.71 1.74 4.27
CA MET A 31 7.30 1.68 4.67
C MET A 31 7.10 0.79 5.91
N SER A 32 7.79 1.09 7.01
CA SER A 32 7.06 1.33 8.25
C SER A 32 6.49 2.74 8.12
N PHE A 33 5.24 2.83 7.67
CA PHE A 33 4.53 4.09 7.54
C PHE A 33 4.82 4.98 8.75
N PRO A 34 5.23 6.25 8.54
CA PRO A 34 5.35 7.19 9.64
C PRO A 34 4.05 7.18 10.45
N GLU A 35 4.15 7.50 11.75
CA GLU A 35 2.98 8.01 12.46
C GLU A 35 2.48 9.25 11.68
N HIS A 36 1.60 9.06 10.71
CA HIS A 36 0.59 10.07 10.38
C HIS A 36 -0.07 10.40 11.71
N GLU A 37 -0.36 11.68 12.02
CA GLU A 37 -0.84 12.27 13.30
C GLU A 37 -2.07 11.60 13.98
N GLN A 38 -2.06 10.29 14.11
CA GLN A 38 -3.04 9.42 14.72
C GLN A 38 -2.65 9.11 16.18
N LYS A 39 -1.86 10.00 16.79
CA LYS A 39 -1.78 10.16 18.25
C LYS A 39 -2.36 11.49 18.76
N LYS A 40 -3.01 12.30 17.90
CA LYS A 40 -3.82 13.45 18.36
C LYS A 40 -5.26 13.56 17.85
N GLU A 41 -5.70 12.71 16.92
CA GLU A 41 -7.13 12.68 16.50
C GLU A 41 -7.87 11.35 16.72
N ILE A 42 -7.20 10.30 17.21
CA ILE A 42 -7.85 9.01 17.49
C ILE A 42 -8.79 9.06 18.72
N ALA A 43 -8.78 10.17 19.48
CA ALA A 43 -9.68 10.36 20.61
C ALA A 43 -11.01 11.09 20.29
N SER A 44 -11.25 11.61 19.07
CA SER A 44 -12.48 12.38 18.78
C SER A 44 -13.47 11.75 17.79
N THR A 45 -13.13 10.66 17.11
CA THR A 45 -13.96 10.21 15.95
C THR A 45 -14.25 8.71 15.90
N TYR A 46 -13.92 7.93 16.93
CA TYR A 46 -13.91 6.47 16.76
C TYR A 46 -15.27 5.74 16.72
N ASN A 47 -16.46 6.38 16.78
CA ASN A 47 -17.72 5.62 16.66
C ASN A 47 -19.04 6.41 16.45
N LEU A 48 -19.04 7.61 15.84
CA LEU A 48 -20.31 8.35 15.62
C LEU A 48 -20.52 8.91 14.20
N ILE A 49 -19.60 8.70 13.25
CA ILE A 49 -19.73 9.23 11.88
C ILE A 49 -19.54 8.18 10.77
N ASP A 50 -19.01 6.98 11.05
CA ASP A 50 -18.74 5.93 10.05
C ASP A 50 -19.97 5.11 9.59
N ASP A 51 -21.18 5.64 9.76
CA ASP A 51 -22.39 5.02 9.21
C ASP A 51 -23.27 6.05 8.47
N LEU A 52 -22.63 6.94 7.71
CA LEU A 52 -23.29 7.93 6.83
C LEU A 52 -23.31 7.54 5.35
N GLY A 53 -23.09 6.26 5.05
CA GLY A 53 -23.41 5.65 3.76
C GLY A 53 -24.91 5.41 3.60
N SER A 54 -25.70 6.48 3.45
CA SER A 54 -27.01 6.58 2.78
C SER A 54 -27.71 7.87 3.21
N ILE A 55 -27.87 8.83 2.29
CA ILE A 55 -28.67 10.05 2.49
C ILE A 55 -30.10 9.74 3.01
N GLU A 56 -30.61 8.54 2.74
CA GLU A 56 -31.91 8.05 3.20
C GLU A 56 -31.94 7.61 4.68
N LYS A 57 -30.82 7.09 5.22
CA LYS A 57 -30.67 6.79 6.66
C LYS A 57 -30.46 8.07 7.47
N LEU A 58 -29.70 9.04 6.95
CA LEU A 58 -29.58 10.39 7.53
C LEU A 58 -30.92 11.10 7.67
N LYS A 59 -31.78 11.01 6.64
CA LYS A 59 -33.15 11.54 6.69
C LYS A 59 -34.02 10.82 7.74
N LYS A 60 -33.84 9.50 7.93
CA LYS A 60 -34.50 8.76 9.01
C LYS A 60 -34.01 9.19 10.40
N LEU A 61 -32.70 9.35 10.57
CA LEU A 61 -32.09 9.82 11.82
C LEU A 61 -32.57 11.24 12.15
N TYR A 62 -32.50 12.15 11.17
CA TYR A 62 -33.00 13.51 11.28
C TYR A 62 -34.49 13.57 11.64
N ASN A 63 -35.34 12.75 11.00
CA ASN A 63 -36.77 12.67 11.33
C ASN A 63 -37.04 12.04 12.70
N LYS A 64 -36.17 11.11 13.16
CA LYS A 64 -36.24 10.53 14.50
C LYS A 64 -35.89 11.58 15.57
N PHE A 65 -34.81 12.34 15.37
CA PHE A 65 -34.42 13.43 16.27
C PHE A 65 -35.43 14.58 16.30
N LYS A 66 -36.04 14.91 15.15
CA LYS A 66 -37.07 15.95 15.03
C LYS A 66 -38.33 15.66 15.86
N ASN A 67 -38.62 14.39 16.14
CA ASN A 67 -39.85 13.95 16.79
C ASN A 67 -39.66 13.53 18.27
N MET A 68 -38.43 13.60 18.81
CA MET A 68 -38.15 13.29 20.21
C MET A 68 -38.48 14.48 21.11
N THR A 69 -38.94 14.21 22.34
CA THR A 69 -39.01 15.25 23.37
C THR A 69 -37.61 15.56 23.89
N PRO A 70 -37.39 16.76 24.48
CA PRO A 70 -36.12 17.09 25.10
C PRO A 70 -35.65 16.06 26.13
N GLU A 71 -36.58 15.47 26.91
CA GLU A 71 -36.25 14.42 27.88
C GLU A 71 -35.79 13.11 27.22
N GLU A 72 -36.37 12.71 26.08
CA GLU A 72 -35.97 11.49 25.36
C GLU A 72 -34.59 11.65 24.70
N PHE A 73 -34.32 12.85 24.17
CA PHE A 73 -33.01 13.19 23.63
C PHE A 73 -31.94 13.19 24.73
N ASP A 74 -32.26 13.73 25.91
CA ASP A 74 -31.35 13.79 27.05
C ASP A 74 -31.04 12.39 27.62
N ILE A 75 -32.01 11.47 27.63
CA ILE A 75 -31.78 10.07 28.01
C ILE A 75 -30.88 9.37 26.99
N MET A 76 -31.13 9.53 25.69
CA MET A 76 -30.31 8.93 24.64
C MET A 76 -28.86 9.45 24.68
N ILE A 77 -28.68 10.77 24.78
CA ILE A 77 -27.35 11.37 24.89
C ILE A 77 -26.65 10.87 26.16
N ARG A 78 -27.36 10.75 27.27
CA ARG A 78 -26.78 10.25 28.53
C ARG A 78 -26.43 8.75 28.48
N ASP A 79 -27.18 7.93 27.75
CA ASP A 79 -26.88 6.51 27.55
C ASP A 79 -25.74 6.30 26.54
N THR A 80 -25.66 7.11 25.48
CA THR A 80 -24.54 7.13 24.54
C THR A 80 -23.28 7.68 25.19
N LEU A 81 -23.39 8.76 25.97
CA LEU A 81 -22.30 9.28 26.79
C LEU A 81 -21.91 8.28 27.88
N ARG A 82 -22.81 7.50 28.47
CA ARG A 82 -22.40 6.39 29.35
C ARG A 82 -21.57 5.31 28.66
N TYR A 83 -21.76 5.12 27.36
CA TYR A 83 -20.96 4.23 26.52
C TYR A 83 -19.62 4.83 26.11
N LEU A 84 -19.50 6.17 26.09
CA LEU A 84 -18.30 6.93 25.72
C LEU A 84 -17.49 7.44 26.93
N ASP A 85 -18.14 7.68 28.08
CA ASP A 85 -17.63 8.10 29.39
C ASP A 85 -17.32 6.88 30.29
N MET A 86 -16.98 5.74 29.70
CA MET A 86 -15.98 4.93 30.37
C MET A 86 -14.65 5.66 30.24
N GLU A 87 -14.44 6.69 31.07
CA GLU A 87 -13.08 7.05 31.51
C GLU A 87 -12.54 5.79 32.19
N ASP A 88 -11.93 4.93 31.38
CA ASP A 88 -11.44 3.66 31.84
C ASP A 88 -10.17 3.95 32.64
N GLU A 89 -10.25 3.76 33.96
CA GLU A 89 -9.05 3.42 34.76
C GLU A 89 -8.28 2.23 34.13
N SER A 90 -8.88 1.53 33.13
CA SER A 90 -8.34 0.40 32.41
C SER A 90 -7.23 0.69 31.40
N ASP A 91 -7.02 1.92 30.89
CA ASP A 91 -5.95 2.18 29.90
C ASP A 91 -4.66 2.79 30.48
N LEU A 92 -4.31 2.33 31.69
CA LEU A 92 -3.16 2.81 32.43
C LEU A 92 -1.84 2.60 31.67
N LEU A 93 -1.72 1.49 30.91
CA LEU A 93 -0.54 1.24 30.09
C LEU A 93 -0.39 2.25 28.96
N ASN A 94 -1.44 2.51 28.15
CA ASN A 94 -1.29 3.48 27.05
C ASN A 94 -1.02 4.87 27.59
N LYS A 95 -1.65 5.27 28.70
CA LYS A 95 -1.34 6.53 29.38
C LYS A 95 0.13 6.61 29.79
N LYS A 96 0.69 5.54 30.35
CA LYS A 96 2.12 5.46 30.69
C LYS A 96 3.02 5.51 29.44
N ILE A 97 2.59 4.93 28.32
CA ILE A 97 3.36 5.00 27.08
C ILE A 97 3.36 6.43 26.55
N GLU A 98 2.18 7.07 26.49
CA GLU A 98 2.04 8.46 26.04
C GLU A 98 2.81 9.44 26.94
N ASP A 99 2.69 9.29 28.26
CA ASP A 99 3.44 10.07 29.24
C ASP A 99 4.97 9.89 29.05
N TRP A 100 5.42 8.66 28.75
CA TRP A 100 6.83 8.35 28.48
C TRP A 100 7.31 8.98 27.18
N GLU A 101 6.58 8.81 26.08
CA GLU A 101 6.93 9.35 24.76
C GLU A 101 7.00 10.88 24.79
N ASN A 102 6.04 11.54 25.43
CA ASN A 102 6.04 13.00 25.63
C ASN A 102 7.24 13.48 26.48
N PHE A 103 7.68 12.66 27.42
CA PHE A 103 8.82 12.95 28.27
C PHE A 103 10.16 12.72 27.57
N ALA A 104 10.29 11.61 26.83
CA ALA A 104 11.51 11.19 26.15
C ALA A 104 11.97 12.14 25.04
N GLY A 105 11.06 12.93 24.44
CA GLY A 105 11.38 13.98 23.48
C GLY A 105 12.11 15.21 24.04
N GLN A 106 12.62 15.18 25.28
CA GLN A 106 13.30 16.27 25.97
C GLN A 106 14.72 15.86 26.43
N ASN A 107 15.55 16.80 26.89
CA ASN A 107 16.82 16.50 27.56
C ASN A 107 16.55 15.81 28.93
N ILE A 108 16.44 14.48 28.91
CA ILE A 108 16.06 13.68 30.07
C ILE A 108 17.26 12.99 30.75
N THR A 109 17.10 12.70 32.04
CA THR A 109 18.02 11.89 32.83
C THR A 109 17.28 10.67 33.36
N ILE A 110 17.80 9.46 33.16
CA ILE A 110 17.26 8.25 33.80
C ILE A 110 18.02 7.92 35.06
N LYS A 111 17.29 7.41 36.06
CA LYS A 111 17.83 6.68 37.20
C LYS A 111 17.20 5.30 37.29
N MET A 112 18.04 4.28 37.34
CA MET A 112 17.56 2.92 37.60
C MET A 112 17.32 2.73 39.09
N MET A 113 16.14 2.19 39.40
CA MET A 113 15.63 1.97 40.75
C MET A 113 15.23 0.51 40.92
N LYS A 114 15.32 0.01 42.16
CA LYS A 114 14.82 -1.33 42.50
C LYS A 114 13.33 -1.27 42.79
N SER A 115 12.53 -2.09 42.10
CA SER A 115 11.13 -2.30 42.46
C SER A 115 10.96 -3.44 43.47
N SER A 116 9.90 -3.36 44.26
CA SER A 116 9.38 -4.52 45.02
C SER A 116 8.26 -5.25 44.27
N LYS A 117 7.84 -4.73 43.12
CA LYS A 117 6.75 -5.30 42.31
C LYS A 117 7.33 -6.33 41.33
N PRO A 118 6.78 -7.55 41.25
CA PRO A 118 7.15 -8.52 40.21
C PRO A 118 6.49 -8.19 38.87
N VAL A 119 6.94 -8.80 37.78
CA VAL A 119 6.41 -8.64 36.41
C VAL A 119 4.90 -8.81 36.37
N LYS A 120 4.36 -9.86 37.01
CA LYS A 120 2.92 -10.09 37.14
C LYS A 120 2.14 -8.91 37.74
N LYS A 121 2.76 -8.15 38.64
CA LYS A 121 2.12 -6.96 39.24
C LYS A 121 2.19 -5.76 38.30
N LEU A 122 3.25 -5.64 37.52
CA LEU A 122 3.44 -4.57 36.53
C LEU A 122 2.57 -4.77 35.27
N LEU A 123 2.43 -6.00 34.80
CA LEU A 123 1.46 -6.39 33.77
C LEU A 123 0.00 -6.12 34.19
N GLY A 124 -0.26 -5.90 35.48
CA GLY A 124 -1.55 -5.42 35.95
C GLY A 124 -1.92 -4.01 35.47
N ASN A 125 -1.02 -3.31 34.78
CA ASN A 125 -1.31 -2.06 34.09
C ASN A 125 -2.02 -2.27 32.74
N LEU A 126 -2.03 -3.50 32.21
CA LEU A 126 -2.76 -3.83 30.98
C LEU A 126 -4.26 -3.65 31.18
N SER A 127 -4.94 -3.14 30.16
CA SER A 127 -6.40 -3.09 30.12
C SER A 127 -7.02 -4.49 29.96
N GLU A 128 -8.35 -4.57 30.14
CA GLU A 128 -9.09 -5.79 29.85
C GLU A 128 -8.89 -6.22 28.39
N LYS A 129 -8.97 -5.27 27.45
CA LYS A 129 -8.73 -5.49 26.02
C LYS A 129 -7.30 -5.95 25.75
N GLN A 130 -6.28 -5.25 26.25
CA GLN A 130 -4.88 -5.61 26.05
C GLN A 130 -4.56 -6.99 26.63
N SER A 131 -5.08 -7.31 27.82
CA SER A 131 -4.91 -8.66 28.40
C SER A 131 -5.57 -9.75 27.54
N ASN A 132 -6.64 -9.44 26.81
CA ASN A 132 -7.26 -10.37 25.88
C ASN A 132 -6.41 -10.54 24.62
N ASP A 133 -5.86 -9.44 24.10
CA ASP A 133 -5.00 -9.44 22.94
C ASP A 133 -3.70 -10.21 23.24
N TYR A 134 -3.06 -10.00 24.40
CA TYR A 134 -1.87 -10.76 24.79
C TYR A 134 -2.15 -12.26 24.89
N TYR A 135 -3.29 -12.63 25.47
CA TYR A 135 -3.69 -14.03 25.60
C TYR A 135 -3.82 -14.71 24.22
N LYS A 136 -4.39 -13.98 23.27
CA LYS A 136 -4.53 -14.40 21.87
C LYS A 136 -3.18 -14.42 21.15
N TYR A 137 -2.39 -13.37 21.27
CA TYR A 137 -1.15 -13.19 20.52
C TYR A 137 -0.09 -14.21 20.93
N LEU A 138 -0.03 -14.54 22.22
CA LEU A 138 0.84 -15.61 22.73
C LEU A 138 0.35 -17.02 22.37
N MET A 139 -0.85 -17.14 21.78
CA MET A 139 -1.48 -18.41 21.42
C MET A 139 -1.64 -19.33 22.64
N ILE A 140 -2.13 -18.78 23.77
CA ILE A 140 -2.33 -19.55 25.01
C ILE A 140 -3.52 -20.50 24.81
N SER A 141 -3.25 -21.80 24.95
CA SER A 141 -4.17 -22.88 24.59
C SER A 141 -5.25 -23.19 25.65
N GLU A 142 -5.16 -22.60 26.83
CA GLU A 142 -6.17 -22.74 27.87
C GLU A 142 -7.47 -21.98 27.53
N GLU A 143 -8.59 -22.36 28.13
CA GLU A 143 -9.82 -21.57 28.02
C GLU A 143 -9.59 -20.18 28.63
N LYS A 144 -9.84 -19.15 27.81
CA LYS A 144 -9.68 -17.75 28.20
C LYS A 144 -10.45 -17.48 29.52
N PRO A 145 -9.74 -17.10 30.60
CA PRO A 145 -10.40 -16.81 31.86
C PRO A 145 -11.27 -15.55 31.78
N ASP A 146 -12.44 -15.58 32.42
CA ASP A 146 -13.30 -14.40 32.58
C ASP A 146 -12.63 -13.30 33.42
N SER A 147 -11.77 -13.67 34.38
CA SER A 147 -11.11 -12.72 35.27
C SER A 147 -9.85 -12.12 34.65
N HIS A 148 -9.84 -10.79 34.49
CA HIS A 148 -8.66 -10.02 34.07
C HIS A 148 -7.41 -10.36 34.90
N LYS A 149 -7.50 -10.37 36.23
CA LYS A 149 -6.37 -10.72 37.11
C LYS A 149 -5.84 -12.14 36.87
N LYS A 150 -6.71 -13.09 36.52
CA LYS A 150 -6.29 -14.47 36.19
C LYS A 150 -5.59 -14.49 34.82
N ARG A 151 -6.10 -13.75 33.83
CA ARG A 151 -5.41 -13.58 32.53
C ARG A 151 -4.00 -13.02 32.70
N ILE A 152 -3.84 -11.96 33.48
CA ILE A 152 -2.52 -11.37 33.78
C ILE A 152 -1.56 -12.38 34.42
N SER A 153 -2.06 -13.23 35.34
CA SER A 153 -1.23 -14.31 35.90
C SER A 153 -0.73 -15.24 34.82
N ILE A 154 -1.64 -15.76 34.00
CA ILE A 154 -1.31 -16.76 32.98
C ILE A 154 -0.35 -16.17 31.95
N ILE A 155 -0.53 -14.90 31.55
CA ILE A 155 0.39 -14.19 30.66
C ILE A 155 1.79 -14.12 31.28
N ALA A 156 1.91 -13.68 32.52
CA ALA A 156 3.20 -13.61 33.22
C ALA A 156 3.86 -14.99 33.34
N ASP A 157 3.09 -16.00 33.74
CA ASP A 157 3.56 -17.38 33.89
C ASP A 157 4.01 -17.94 32.52
N THR A 158 3.28 -17.65 31.43
CA THR A 158 3.63 -18.03 30.05
C THR A 158 4.94 -17.39 29.60
N LEU A 159 5.12 -16.08 29.79
CA LEU A 159 6.35 -15.38 29.42
C LEU A 159 7.57 -15.88 30.22
N LYS A 160 7.34 -16.35 31.44
CA LYS A 160 8.38 -16.94 32.30
C LYS A 160 8.75 -18.36 31.85
N GLU A 161 7.76 -19.17 31.50
CA GLU A 161 7.96 -20.55 31.01
C GLU A 161 8.56 -20.58 29.60
N HIS A 162 8.28 -19.56 28.80
CA HIS A 162 8.74 -19.39 27.42
C HIS A 162 9.50 -18.07 27.23
N PRO A 163 10.73 -17.94 27.78
CA PRO A 163 11.53 -16.73 27.68
C PRO A 163 11.87 -16.34 26.23
N GLU A 164 11.79 -17.27 25.28
CA GLU A 164 11.92 -17.01 23.84
C GLU A 164 10.89 -16.00 23.32
N TYR A 165 9.69 -15.90 23.92
CA TYR A 165 8.67 -14.95 23.47
C TYR A 165 9.03 -13.50 23.79
N ILE A 166 9.95 -13.25 24.72
CA ILE A 166 10.43 -11.89 24.97
C ILE A 166 11.29 -11.40 23.80
N LEU A 167 12.07 -12.30 23.18
CA LEU A 167 12.89 -11.98 22.01
C LEU A 167 12.03 -11.64 20.78
N TYR A 168 10.74 -12.00 20.78
CA TYR A 168 9.83 -11.65 19.69
C TYR A 168 9.40 -10.18 19.78
N VAL A 169 9.55 -9.56 20.94
CA VAL A 169 9.19 -8.15 21.14
C VAL A 169 10.42 -7.26 21.12
N LEU A 170 11.52 -7.68 21.73
CA LEU A 170 12.74 -6.89 21.80
C LEU A 170 13.67 -7.22 20.64
N SER A 171 14.18 -6.19 19.96
CA SER A 171 15.28 -6.35 19.01
C SER A 171 16.51 -6.97 19.71
N GLN A 172 17.44 -7.52 18.93
CA GLN A 172 18.62 -8.17 19.51
C GLN A 172 19.44 -7.20 20.39
N ASP A 173 19.57 -5.94 19.96
CA ASP A 173 20.31 -4.92 20.71
C ASP A 173 19.52 -4.48 21.96
N GLU A 174 18.20 -4.31 21.83
CA GLU A 174 17.32 -3.98 22.95
C GLU A 174 17.35 -5.06 24.04
N TYR A 175 17.27 -6.33 23.65
CA TYR A 175 17.31 -7.44 24.60
C TYR A 175 18.65 -7.50 25.35
N GLU A 176 19.78 -7.31 24.66
CA GLU A 176 21.10 -7.26 25.30
C GLU A 176 21.24 -6.09 26.27
N ASP A 177 20.59 -4.96 25.98
CA ASP A 177 20.61 -3.80 26.87
C ASP A 177 19.71 -3.98 28.09
N VAL A 178 18.47 -4.44 27.92
CA VAL A 178 17.58 -4.75 29.06
C VAL A 178 18.19 -5.80 29.98
N LYS A 179 18.89 -6.79 29.42
CA LYS A 179 19.63 -7.82 30.18
C LYS A 179 20.75 -7.26 31.06
N LYS A 180 21.28 -6.07 30.75
CA LYS A 180 22.30 -5.37 31.57
C LYS A 180 21.69 -4.49 32.65
N TRP A 181 20.43 -4.06 32.53
CA TRP A 181 19.80 -3.11 33.46
C TRP A 181 19.86 -3.55 34.93
N PRO A 182 19.66 -4.83 35.31
CA PRO A 182 19.79 -5.25 36.71
C PRO A 182 21.19 -5.02 37.31
N LYS A 183 22.21 -4.89 36.45
CA LYS A 183 23.62 -4.69 36.83
C LYS A 183 24.04 -3.22 36.86
N TYR A 184 23.19 -2.31 36.38
CA TYR A 184 23.50 -0.89 36.38
C TYR A 184 23.61 -0.34 37.80
N PRO A 185 24.49 0.66 38.04
CA PRO A 185 24.59 1.29 39.35
C PRO A 185 23.26 1.96 39.68
N MET A 186 22.64 1.52 40.77
CA MET A 186 21.34 2.03 41.21
C MET A 186 21.48 3.47 41.68
N GLU A 187 20.46 4.30 41.44
CA GLU A 187 20.39 5.71 41.83
C GLU A 187 21.40 6.65 41.13
N GLU A 188 22.31 6.11 40.30
CA GLU A 188 23.18 6.89 39.44
C GLU A 188 22.44 7.36 38.17
N LYS A 189 22.86 8.53 37.67
CA LYS A 189 22.31 9.09 36.44
C LYS A 189 22.86 8.31 35.25
N ILE A 190 21.97 7.80 34.42
CA ILE A 190 22.29 7.14 33.17
C ILE A 190 21.77 8.03 32.06
N GLU A 191 22.67 8.41 31.14
CA GLU A 191 22.27 8.97 29.85
C GLU A 191 21.78 7.81 28.99
N ILE A 192 20.55 7.91 28.50
CA ILE A 192 20.01 6.88 27.62
C ILE A 192 20.69 7.00 26.26
N LEU A 193 21.06 5.84 25.72
CA LEU A 193 21.40 5.64 24.31
C LEU A 193 20.18 5.89 23.42
N ASP A 194 20.42 6.22 22.16
CA ASP A 194 19.52 6.82 21.16
C ASP A 194 18.16 6.13 20.86
N ASN A 195 17.76 5.08 21.59
CA ASN A 195 16.53 4.33 21.35
C ASN A 195 15.49 4.51 22.49
N GLN A 196 14.62 5.51 22.35
CA GLN A 196 13.52 5.81 23.27
C GLN A 196 12.44 4.71 23.38
N TYR A 197 12.33 3.83 22.38
CA TYR A 197 11.28 2.81 22.28
C TYR A 197 11.55 1.56 23.15
N ILE A 198 12.80 1.34 23.56
CA ILE A 198 13.18 0.21 24.42
C ILE A 198 12.39 0.20 25.75
N PHE A 199 12.13 1.38 26.33
CA PHE A 199 11.35 1.50 27.56
C PHE A 199 9.88 1.25 27.33
N THR A 200 9.33 1.72 26.22
CA THR A 200 7.94 1.44 25.82
C THR A 200 7.71 -0.07 25.73
N ARG A 201 8.58 -0.80 25.03
CA ARG A 201 8.49 -2.27 24.93
C ARG A 201 8.70 -2.97 26.27
N ALA A 202 9.66 -2.51 27.08
CA ALA A 202 9.88 -3.05 28.42
C ALA A 202 8.69 -2.81 29.38
N LEU A 203 8.00 -1.66 29.27
CA LEU A 203 6.77 -1.36 30.00
C LEU A 203 5.63 -2.29 29.57
N MET A 204 5.45 -2.49 28.27
CA MET A 204 4.43 -3.39 27.71
C MET A 204 4.63 -4.85 28.16
N LEU A 205 5.88 -5.30 28.25
CA LEU A 205 6.24 -6.62 28.79
C LEU A 205 6.17 -6.70 30.33
N GLY A 206 5.88 -5.59 31.01
CA GLY A 206 5.85 -5.51 32.47
C GLY A 206 7.22 -5.73 33.12
N LEU A 207 8.31 -5.50 32.40
CA LEU A 207 9.68 -5.64 32.92
C LEU A 207 10.08 -4.42 33.77
N VAL A 208 9.47 -3.27 33.51
CA VAL A 208 9.74 -2.02 34.22
C VAL A 208 8.46 -1.26 34.54
N ASP A 209 8.57 -0.31 35.45
CA ASP A 209 7.62 0.76 35.74
C ASP A 209 8.43 2.06 35.84
N TYR A 210 7.78 3.22 35.85
CA TYR A 210 8.52 4.48 36.05
C TYR A 210 7.72 5.54 36.80
N GLU A 211 8.44 6.50 37.38
CA GLU A 211 7.91 7.76 37.89
C GLU A 211 8.71 8.94 37.31
N ILE A 212 8.03 9.96 36.79
CA ILE A 212 8.65 11.19 36.30
C ILE A 212 8.70 12.22 37.43
N LYS A 213 9.90 12.75 37.70
CA LYS A 213 10.16 13.80 38.71
C LYS A 213 10.96 14.94 38.09
N GLY A 214 10.25 15.94 37.56
CA GLY A 214 10.88 17.05 36.83
C GLY A 214 11.47 16.54 35.51
N ASN A 215 12.78 16.66 35.31
CA ASN A 215 13.50 16.14 34.14
C ASN A 215 14.19 14.79 34.38
N ILE A 216 13.89 14.13 35.51
CA ILE A 216 14.44 12.83 35.86
C ILE A 216 13.33 11.78 35.81
N ALA A 217 13.55 10.72 35.03
CA ALA A 217 12.74 9.51 35.11
C ALA A 217 13.40 8.49 36.03
N GLU A 218 12.69 8.09 37.08
CA GLU A 218 13.06 6.97 37.93
C GLU A 218 12.42 5.70 37.37
N VAL A 219 13.23 4.83 36.77
CA VAL A 219 12.78 3.56 36.17
C VAL A 219 12.96 2.43 37.16
N TYR A 220 11.87 1.79 37.53
CA TYR A 220 11.79 0.72 38.52
C TYR A 220 11.77 -0.64 37.83
N LEU A 221 12.86 -1.40 37.94
CA LEU A 221 12.96 -2.75 37.38
C LEU A 221 12.13 -3.75 38.18
N ALA A 222 11.38 -4.63 37.50
CA ALA A 222 10.62 -5.70 38.15
C ALA A 222 11.51 -6.54 39.08
N SER A 223 10.99 -6.91 40.25
CA SER A 223 11.78 -7.61 41.28
C SER A 223 12.26 -9.01 40.84
N ASP A 224 11.57 -9.62 39.89
CA ASP A 224 11.84 -10.93 39.32
C ASP A 224 12.27 -10.86 37.84
N ILE A 225 12.77 -9.69 37.37
CA ILE A 225 13.17 -9.50 35.96
C ILE A 225 14.22 -10.52 35.47
N GLU A 226 15.13 -10.97 36.34
CA GLU A 226 16.15 -11.97 36.01
C GLU A 226 15.57 -13.38 35.76
N ASP A 227 14.33 -13.62 36.16
CA ASP A 227 13.61 -14.87 35.83
C ASP A 227 13.09 -14.87 34.38
N TYR A 228 13.10 -13.71 33.72
CA TYR A 228 12.61 -13.52 32.34
C TYR A 228 13.75 -13.18 31.39
N MET A 229 14.72 -12.38 31.84
CA MET A 229 15.82 -11.87 31.02
C MET A 229 17.11 -12.68 31.22
N GLY A 230 17.78 -13.05 30.12
CA GLY A 230 19.07 -13.71 30.17
C GLY A 230 19.04 -15.18 30.61
N VAL A 231 17.86 -15.80 30.57
CA VAL A 231 17.63 -17.23 30.89
C VAL A 231 18.14 -18.13 29.77
N LEU A 232 18.01 -17.70 28.52
CA LEU A 232 18.43 -18.46 27.34
C LEU A 232 19.94 -18.36 27.12
N ASP A 233 20.54 -19.42 26.58
CA ASP A 233 21.94 -19.38 26.15
C ASP A 233 22.09 -18.58 24.84
N LYS A 234 23.24 -17.92 24.66
CA LYS A 234 23.47 -17.02 23.52
C LYS A 234 23.32 -17.69 22.16
N LYS A 235 23.57 -19.00 22.05
CA LYS A 235 23.40 -19.72 20.78
C LYS A 235 21.92 -19.89 20.45
N THR A 236 21.09 -20.15 21.45
CA THR A 236 19.63 -20.20 21.29
C THR A 236 19.06 -18.83 20.94
N GLU A 237 19.48 -17.77 21.64
CA GLU A 237 19.08 -16.38 21.34
C GLU A 237 19.38 -16.02 19.87
N ASN A 238 20.63 -16.21 19.44
CA ASN A 238 21.05 -15.92 18.05
C ASN A 238 20.31 -16.78 17.01
N LYS A 239 19.87 -17.98 17.38
CA LYS A 239 19.10 -18.85 16.47
C LYS A 239 17.67 -18.30 16.30
N ILE A 240 17.05 -17.82 17.37
CA ILE A 240 15.71 -17.23 17.35
C ILE A 240 15.70 -15.97 16.50
N TYR A 241 16.63 -15.03 16.71
CA TYR A 241 16.70 -13.81 15.90
C TYR A 241 16.87 -14.12 14.41
N LYS A 242 17.77 -15.05 14.05
CA LYS A 242 17.90 -15.51 12.65
C LYS A 242 16.64 -16.17 12.08
N GLN A 243 15.75 -16.67 12.92
CA GLN A 243 14.46 -17.21 12.49
C GLN A 243 13.43 -16.08 12.31
N LEU A 244 13.43 -15.08 13.20
CA LEU A 244 12.62 -13.87 13.09
C LEU A 244 13.00 -13.09 11.83
N ASP A 245 14.28 -12.79 11.60
CA ASP A 245 14.74 -12.06 10.40
C ASP A 245 14.26 -12.72 9.10
N LYS A 246 14.35 -14.06 9.03
CA LYS A 246 13.87 -14.83 7.87
C LYS A 246 12.36 -14.81 7.74
N LEU A 247 11.66 -14.79 8.86
CA LEU A 247 10.22 -14.71 8.85
C LEU A 247 9.78 -13.33 8.37
N ASP A 248 10.37 -12.27 8.91
CA ASP A 248 10.08 -10.88 8.57
C ASP A 248 10.31 -10.64 7.08
N GLU A 249 11.45 -11.07 6.55
CA GLU A 249 11.75 -10.99 5.11
C GLU A 249 10.65 -11.69 4.29
N LYS A 250 10.31 -12.94 4.62
CA LYS A 250 9.41 -13.75 3.81
C LYS A 250 7.95 -13.36 3.95
N VAL A 251 7.49 -13.07 5.17
CA VAL A 251 6.14 -12.61 5.43
C VAL A 251 5.98 -11.19 4.89
N GLY A 252 6.98 -10.32 5.06
CA GLY A 252 7.02 -8.98 4.49
C GLY A 252 6.79 -9.01 2.98
N LYS A 253 7.55 -9.83 2.25
CA LYS A 253 7.36 -10.04 0.80
C LYS A 253 5.93 -10.49 0.45
N LEU A 254 5.36 -11.43 1.19
CA LEU A 254 3.97 -11.85 0.97
C LEU A 254 2.97 -10.72 1.25
N ILE A 255 3.18 -9.92 2.29
CA ILE A 255 2.32 -8.78 2.62
C ILE A 255 2.44 -7.66 1.57
N GLN A 256 3.62 -7.41 1.01
CA GLN A 256 3.82 -6.43 -0.08
C GLN A 256 3.06 -6.83 -1.37
N ILE A 257 2.97 -8.13 -1.66
CA ILE A 257 2.28 -8.64 -2.85
C ILE A 257 0.77 -8.74 -2.64
N TYR A 258 0.33 -9.36 -1.55
CA TYR A 258 -1.10 -9.61 -1.34
C TYR A 258 -1.82 -8.44 -0.70
N CYS A 259 -1.10 -7.55 0.01
CA CYS A 259 -1.56 -6.38 0.74
C CYS A 259 -2.56 -6.67 1.88
N VAL A 260 -3.56 -7.51 1.65
CA VAL A 260 -4.55 -8.02 2.62
C VAL A 260 -4.79 -9.49 2.34
N ILE A 261 -4.55 -10.34 3.35
CA ILE A 261 -4.67 -11.79 3.21
C ILE A 261 -5.19 -12.45 4.49
N GLU A 262 -6.09 -13.40 4.34
CA GLU A 262 -6.61 -14.26 5.39
C GLU A 262 -5.42 -15.00 6.04
N LEU A 263 -5.33 -14.99 7.38
CA LEU A 263 -4.18 -15.57 8.09
C LEU A 263 -4.00 -17.07 7.81
N ASP A 264 -5.10 -17.78 7.63
CA ASP A 264 -5.06 -19.20 7.27
C ASP A 264 -4.45 -19.41 5.88
N GLU A 265 -4.81 -18.57 4.90
CA GLU A 265 -4.25 -18.62 3.54
C GLU A 265 -2.78 -18.18 3.53
N LEU A 266 -2.44 -17.13 4.28
CA LEU A 266 -1.06 -16.67 4.46
C LEU A 266 -0.18 -17.80 5.02
N TYR A 267 -0.67 -18.55 6.01
CA TYR A 267 0.06 -19.70 6.55
C TYR A 267 0.27 -20.80 5.51
N GLU A 268 -0.76 -21.17 4.76
CA GLU A 268 -0.65 -22.22 3.75
C GLU A 268 0.31 -21.82 2.60
N ILE A 269 0.25 -20.57 2.14
CA ILE A 269 1.20 -20.03 1.15
C ILE A 269 2.62 -20.02 1.71
N TYR A 270 2.83 -19.45 2.91
CA TYR A 270 4.15 -19.41 3.55
C TYR A 270 4.75 -20.80 3.73
N LYS A 271 3.96 -21.76 4.18
CA LYS A 271 4.37 -23.14 4.40
C LYS A 271 4.73 -23.84 3.09
N LYS A 272 3.95 -23.61 2.03
CA LYS A 272 4.18 -24.17 0.69
C LYS A 272 5.47 -23.66 0.09
N LEU A 273 5.70 -22.34 0.15
CA LEU A 273 6.84 -21.67 -0.48
C LEU A 273 8.13 -21.83 0.33
N TYR A 274 8.09 -21.61 1.65
CA TYR A 274 9.30 -21.34 2.41
C TYR A 274 9.62 -22.39 3.47
N GLN A 275 8.64 -22.86 4.24
CA GLN A 275 8.92 -23.73 5.40
C GLN A 275 7.83 -24.77 5.68
N LYS A 276 7.90 -25.90 4.97
CA LYS A 276 6.93 -27.01 5.07
C LYS A 276 6.73 -27.60 6.48
N LYS A 277 7.70 -27.42 7.37
CA LYS A 277 7.67 -27.95 8.75
C LYS A 277 7.17 -26.94 9.78
N GLN A 278 6.85 -25.71 9.38
CA GLN A 278 6.38 -24.68 10.31
C GLN A 278 5.01 -25.06 10.88
N GLY A 279 4.89 -25.07 12.22
CA GLY A 279 3.63 -25.27 12.91
C GLY A 279 2.72 -24.04 12.78
N LYS A 280 1.41 -24.25 12.65
CA LYS A 280 0.44 -23.16 12.49
C LYS A 280 0.36 -22.24 13.70
N GLU A 281 0.30 -22.81 14.91
CA GLU A 281 0.27 -22.03 16.16
C GLU A 281 1.52 -21.16 16.33
N GLU A 282 2.69 -21.71 16.03
CA GLU A 282 3.95 -20.98 16.08
C GLU A 282 3.99 -19.85 15.04
N PHE A 283 3.52 -20.12 13.81
CA PHE A 283 3.39 -19.10 12.77
C PHE A 283 2.47 -17.96 13.22
N PHE A 284 1.30 -18.28 13.76
CA PHE A 284 0.36 -17.25 14.25
C PHE A 284 0.91 -16.49 15.46
N ARG A 285 1.65 -17.16 16.34
CA ARG A 285 2.35 -16.46 17.43
C ARG A 285 3.34 -15.45 16.85
N TYR A 286 4.10 -15.78 15.83
CA TYR A 286 4.95 -14.77 15.20
C TYR A 286 4.13 -13.63 14.59
N ILE A 287 3.09 -13.92 13.81
CA ILE A 287 2.28 -12.86 13.19
C ILE A 287 1.69 -11.91 14.24
N TYR A 288 1.20 -12.44 15.36
CA TYR A 288 0.56 -11.62 16.38
C TYR A 288 1.53 -10.99 17.39
N TRP A 289 2.40 -11.82 17.96
CA TRP A 289 3.27 -11.43 19.06
C TRP A 289 4.57 -10.79 18.60
N HIS A 290 5.08 -11.16 17.43
CA HIS A 290 6.24 -10.51 16.82
C HIS A 290 5.80 -9.38 15.89
N ALA A 291 5.11 -9.70 14.79
CA ALA A 291 4.88 -8.73 13.73
C ALA A 291 3.84 -7.66 14.14
N ARG A 292 2.62 -8.06 14.54
CA ARG A 292 1.57 -7.11 14.93
C ARG A 292 1.93 -6.29 16.17
N PHE A 293 2.55 -6.91 17.17
CA PHE A 293 2.96 -6.23 18.39
C PHE A 293 3.99 -5.13 18.12
N ASN A 294 4.96 -5.40 17.24
CA ASN A 294 5.99 -4.45 16.86
C ASN A 294 5.58 -3.54 15.69
N ASP A 295 4.28 -3.50 15.35
CA ASP A 295 3.70 -2.68 14.27
C ASP A 295 4.27 -2.97 12.87
N LEU A 296 4.83 -4.16 12.64
CA LEU A 296 5.34 -4.59 11.32
C LEU A 296 4.21 -4.92 10.33
N LEU A 297 3.03 -5.30 10.85
CA LEU A 297 1.81 -5.52 10.06
C LEU A 297 0.57 -5.28 10.90
N MET A 298 -0.57 -5.11 10.24
CA MET A 298 -1.88 -5.01 10.86
C MET A 298 -2.63 -6.34 10.84
N THR A 299 -3.50 -6.56 11.83
CA THR A 299 -4.40 -7.71 11.84
C THR A 299 -5.82 -7.30 12.11
N TYR A 300 -6.75 -7.88 11.38
CA TYR A 300 -8.18 -7.56 11.43
C TYR A 300 -9.02 -8.82 11.62
N TYR A 301 -10.21 -8.66 12.19
CA TYR A 301 -11.12 -9.77 12.49
C TYR A 301 -12.54 -9.41 12.05
N GLN A 302 -13.20 -10.34 11.40
CA GLN A 302 -14.62 -10.25 11.09
C GLN A 302 -15.43 -11.08 12.10
N ASP A 303 -16.72 -10.72 12.25
CA ASP A 303 -17.66 -11.41 13.14
C ASP A 303 -17.85 -12.90 12.78
N ASN A 304 -17.59 -13.27 11.52
CA ASN A 304 -17.62 -14.65 11.06
C ASN A 304 -16.41 -15.49 11.53
N GLY A 305 -15.46 -14.88 12.24
CA GLY A 305 -14.25 -15.52 12.77
C GLY A 305 -13.03 -15.46 11.84
N THR A 306 -13.17 -14.90 10.64
CA THR A 306 -12.05 -14.74 9.70
C THR A 306 -11.08 -13.68 10.20
N ALA A 307 -9.80 -14.01 10.18
CA ALA A 307 -8.72 -13.12 10.58
C ALA A 307 -7.83 -12.81 9.37
N TYR A 308 -7.40 -11.56 9.26
CA TYR A 308 -6.57 -11.07 8.17
C TYR A 308 -5.25 -10.52 8.71
N ALA A 309 -4.17 -10.71 7.96
CA ALA A 309 -3.00 -9.85 7.99
C ALA A 309 -3.13 -8.82 6.87
N ALA A 310 -2.68 -7.60 7.15
CA ALA A 310 -2.76 -6.51 6.19
C ALA A 310 -1.56 -5.57 6.33
N MET A 311 -1.20 -4.97 5.21
CA MET A 311 -0.34 -3.79 5.16
C MET A 311 -1.05 -2.63 5.89
N LYS A 312 -0.26 -1.75 6.51
CA LYS A 312 -0.76 -0.55 7.18
C LYS A 312 -1.24 0.47 6.11
N GLY A 313 -2.09 1.42 6.50
CA GLY A 313 -2.73 2.39 5.59
C GLY A 313 -4.01 1.88 4.90
N LEU A 314 -4.14 0.57 4.67
CA LEU A 314 -5.25 0.05 3.88
C LEU A 314 -6.62 0.05 4.60
N ASN A 315 -7.65 0.47 3.88
CA ASN A 315 -9.05 0.33 4.29
C ASN A 315 -9.55 -1.09 3.97
N ILE A 316 -9.33 -1.99 4.93
CA ILE A 316 -9.69 -3.40 4.76
C ILE A 316 -11.20 -3.61 4.50
N TYR A 317 -12.08 -2.78 5.06
CA TYR A 317 -13.52 -2.96 4.90
C TYR A 317 -13.93 -2.74 3.45
N GLU A 318 -13.48 -1.65 2.82
CA GLU A 318 -13.73 -1.37 1.40
C GLU A 318 -13.11 -2.44 0.49
N ILE A 319 -11.88 -2.87 0.81
CA ILE A 319 -11.19 -3.93 0.06
C ILE A 319 -12.00 -5.23 0.09
N ILE A 320 -12.51 -5.63 1.26
CA ILE A 320 -13.27 -6.88 1.40
C ILE A 320 -14.65 -6.75 0.74
N GLU A 321 -15.32 -5.59 0.81
CA GLU A 321 -16.57 -5.38 0.07
C GLU A 321 -16.37 -5.55 -1.44
N LYS A 322 -15.31 -4.98 -2.02
CA LYS A 322 -14.97 -5.17 -3.44
C LYS A 322 -14.55 -6.61 -3.74
N ARG A 323 -13.80 -7.25 -2.84
CA ARG A 323 -13.44 -8.66 -2.96
C ARG A 323 -14.67 -9.57 -3.00
N ASP A 324 -15.70 -9.27 -2.22
CA ASP A 324 -16.96 -10.01 -2.21
C ASP A 324 -17.73 -9.90 -3.55
N ILE A 325 -17.50 -8.81 -4.30
CA ILE A 325 -18.07 -8.60 -5.64
C ILE A 325 -17.28 -9.38 -6.69
N TYR A 326 -15.95 -9.24 -6.70
CA TYR A 326 -15.11 -9.75 -7.80
C TYR A 326 -14.49 -11.13 -7.52
N ALA A 327 -13.92 -11.34 -6.34
CA ALA A 327 -13.01 -12.46 -6.09
C ALA A 327 -13.43 -13.37 -4.92
N LYS A 328 -14.70 -13.31 -4.50
CA LYS A 328 -15.22 -14.05 -3.34
C LYS A 328 -14.87 -15.54 -3.38
N ASP A 329 -15.23 -16.19 -4.49
CA ASP A 329 -15.11 -17.63 -4.69
C ASP A 329 -13.77 -18.05 -5.31
N LEU A 330 -12.86 -17.10 -5.56
CA LEU A 330 -11.54 -17.38 -6.11
C LEU A 330 -10.54 -17.72 -5.00
N SER A 331 -9.57 -18.58 -5.28
CA SER A 331 -8.39 -18.71 -4.41
C SER A 331 -7.48 -17.50 -4.57
N PHE A 332 -6.59 -17.30 -3.60
CA PHE A 332 -5.44 -16.42 -3.80
C PHE A 332 -4.64 -16.83 -5.02
N ASN A 333 -4.08 -15.84 -5.71
CA ASN A 333 -3.16 -16.09 -6.80
C ASN A 333 -1.95 -16.87 -6.27
N GLU A 334 -1.48 -17.88 -7.02
CA GLU A 334 -0.34 -18.67 -6.59
C GLU A 334 0.93 -18.18 -7.30
N ILE A 335 1.68 -17.29 -6.65
CA ILE A 335 2.91 -16.73 -7.21
C ILE A 335 4.12 -17.55 -6.72
N PRO A 336 5.01 -18.02 -7.60
CA PRO A 336 6.20 -18.76 -7.21
C PRO A 336 7.21 -17.86 -6.49
N ALA A 337 8.02 -18.45 -5.60
CA ALA A 337 8.93 -17.69 -4.74
C ALA A 337 9.93 -16.80 -5.50
N TYR A 338 10.42 -17.23 -6.67
CA TYR A 338 11.37 -16.42 -7.46
C TYR A 338 10.71 -15.16 -8.02
N GLU A 339 9.43 -15.24 -8.40
CA GLU A 339 8.67 -14.12 -8.95
C GLU A 339 8.28 -13.16 -7.82
N ILE A 340 7.95 -13.69 -6.63
CA ILE A 340 7.78 -12.85 -5.43
C ILE A 340 9.08 -12.10 -5.14
N ASP A 341 10.23 -12.76 -5.16
CA ASP A 341 11.52 -12.11 -4.90
C ASP A 341 11.78 -11.00 -5.94
N GLU A 342 11.50 -11.25 -7.23
CA GLU A 342 11.66 -10.26 -8.31
C GLU A 342 10.72 -9.06 -8.14
N LEU A 343 9.43 -9.28 -7.88
CA LEU A 343 8.42 -8.23 -7.72
C LEU A 343 8.61 -7.40 -6.44
N THR A 344 9.31 -7.94 -5.44
CA THR A 344 9.56 -7.27 -4.15
C THR A 344 10.96 -6.70 -4.01
N GLU A 345 11.88 -7.01 -4.93
CA GLU A 345 13.22 -6.41 -4.93
C GLU A 345 13.18 -4.93 -5.34
N ASN A 346 12.31 -4.59 -6.29
CA ASN A 346 12.11 -3.24 -6.77
C ASN A 346 10.67 -3.07 -7.24
N PHE A 347 9.98 -2.05 -6.75
CA PHE A 347 8.58 -1.82 -7.11
C PHE A 347 8.39 -1.50 -8.60
N VAL A 348 9.39 -0.95 -9.29
CA VAL A 348 9.37 -0.74 -10.74
C VAL A 348 9.26 -2.06 -11.51
N ASN A 349 9.73 -3.17 -10.93
CA ASN A 349 9.58 -4.50 -11.54
C ASN A 349 8.10 -4.92 -11.63
N ARG A 350 7.21 -4.30 -10.84
CA ARG A 350 5.76 -4.51 -10.92
C ARG A 350 5.13 -3.68 -12.04
N CYS A 351 5.63 -2.46 -12.27
CA CYS A 351 5.14 -1.57 -13.32
C CYS A 351 6.16 -0.47 -13.62
N GLU A 352 6.63 -0.39 -14.87
CA GLU A 352 7.60 0.63 -15.32
C GLU A 352 7.04 2.06 -15.21
N THR A 353 5.72 2.23 -15.23
CA THR A 353 5.03 3.53 -15.13
C THR A 353 5.24 4.23 -13.79
N VAL A 354 5.73 3.52 -12.77
CA VAL A 354 6.15 4.09 -11.50
C VAL A 354 7.23 5.16 -11.71
N ASP A 355 8.24 4.87 -12.54
CA ASP A 355 9.35 5.79 -12.81
C ASP A 355 8.87 7.00 -13.61
N PHE A 356 8.03 6.77 -14.62
CA PHE A 356 7.46 7.84 -15.43
C PHE A 356 6.61 8.79 -14.59
N LEU A 357 5.76 8.27 -13.70
CA LEU A 357 4.95 9.10 -12.81
C LEU A 357 5.83 9.92 -11.89
N PHE A 358 6.84 9.32 -11.26
CA PHE A 358 7.76 10.04 -10.36
C PHE A 358 8.51 11.15 -11.10
N MET A 359 9.05 10.87 -12.28
CA MET A 359 9.74 11.85 -13.12
C MET A 359 8.80 12.98 -13.55
N THR A 360 7.56 12.67 -13.91
CA THR A 360 6.56 13.68 -14.28
C THR A 360 6.22 14.59 -13.09
N LEU A 361 6.08 14.04 -11.88
CA LEU A 361 5.86 14.81 -10.65
C LEU A 361 7.05 15.76 -10.34
N GLN A 362 8.29 15.30 -10.49
CA GLN A 362 9.43 16.19 -10.27
C GLN A 362 9.59 17.23 -11.38
N GLY A 363 9.46 16.82 -12.63
CA GLY A 363 9.72 17.68 -13.79
C GLY A 363 8.57 18.64 -14.09
N GLN A 364 7.39 18.10 -14.38
CA GLN A 364 6.25 18.90 -14.81
C GLN A 364 5.55 19.61 -13.65
N PHE A 365 5.47 18.96 -12.49
CA PHE A 365 4.86 19.53 -11.28
C PHE A 365 5.85 20.29 -10.39
N GLN A 366 7.15 20.20 -10.67
CA GLN A 366 8.21 20.86 -9.89
C GLN A 366 8.18 20.45 -8.41
N MET A 367 7.75 19.22 -8.12
CA MET A 367 7.71 18.69 -6.77
C MET A 367 9.13 18.37 -6.29
N SER A 368 9.35 18.50 -4.98
CA SER A 368 10.56 17.95 -4.37
C SER A 368 10.55 16.43 -4.50
N GLU A 369 11.72 15.80 -4.42
CA GLU A 369 11.85 14.34 -4.41
C GLU A 369 10.98 13.68 -3.33
N GLN A 370 10.91 14.31 -2.15
CA GLN A 370 10.09 13.85 -1.04
C GLN A 370 8.60 13.99 -1.33
N ASP A 371 8.16 15.11 -1.90
CA ASP A 371 6.74 15.31 -2.24
C ASP A 371 6.30 14.39 -3.37
N ALA A 372 7.14 14.21 -4.40
CA ALA A 372 6.89 13.27 -5.49
C ALA A 372 6.76 11.82 -4.97
N ALA A 373 7.62 11.42 -4.04
CA ALA A 373 7.52 10.11 -3.39
C ALA A 373 6.22 9.96 -2.59
N ASN A 374 5.83 10.99 -1.82
CA ASN A 374 4.58 10.97 -1.06
C ASN A 374 3.34 10.83 -1.96
N VAL A 375 3.30 11.57 -3.06
CA VAL A 375 2.21 11.47 -4.05
C VAL A 375 2.18 10.09 -4.69
N LEU A 376 3.34 9.54 -5.06
CA LEU A 376 3.44 8.18 -5.61
C LEU A 376 2.89 7.14 -4.62
N PHE A 377 3.20 7.27 -3.32
CA PHE A 377 2.66 6.39 -2.29
C PHE A 377 1.17 6.51 -2.11
N GLU A 378 0.63 7.73 -2.11
CA GLU A 378 -0.82 7.93 -2.03
C GLU A 378 -1.53 7.32 -3.25
N VAL A 379 -0.96 7.47 -4.45
CA VAL A 379 -1.49 6.83 -5.67
C VAL A 379 -1.51 5.32 -5.53
N ILE A 380 -0.40 4.70 -5.11
CA ILE A 380 -0.34 3.24 -4.93
C ILE A 380 -1.33 2.80 -3.86
N GLU A 381 -1.38 3.48 -2.71
CA GLU A 381 -2.32 3.19 -1.62
C GLU A 381 -3.78 3.28 -2.08
N ASP A 382 -4.12 4.30 -2.86
CA ASP A 382 -5.45 4.49 -3.43
C ASP A 382 -5.83 3.37 -4.39
N ILE A 383 -4.89 2.94 -5.24
CA ILE A 383 -5.08 1.80 -6.15
C ILE A 383 -5.31 0.52 -5.34
N MET A 384 -4.54 0.30 -4.26
CA MET A 384 -4.67 -0.87 -3.38
C MET A 384 -6.00 -0.88 -2.62
N ASN A 385 -6.51 0.29 -2.22
CA ASN A 385 -7.85 0.48 -1.66
C ASN A 385 -8.96 0.35 -2.74
N GLY A 386 -8.58 0.24 -4.01
CA GLY A 386 -9.47 0.08 -5.15
C GLY A 386 -10.25 1.36 -5.48
N LYS A 387 -9.71 2.54 -5.18
CA LYS A 387 -10.32 3.81 -5.58
C LYS A 387 -10.40 3.89 -7.12
N THR A 388 -11.32 4.71 -7.60
CA THR A 388 -11.55 4.92 -9.03
C THR A 388 -10.63 5.99 -9.59
N LEU A 389 -10.44 5.98 -10.91
CA LEU A 389 -9.49 6.84 -11.62
C LEU A 389 -9.73 8.34 -11.37
N ASP A 390 -10.99 8.76 -11.33
CA ASP A 390 -11.40 10.13 -11.02
C ASP A 390 -10.95 10.55 -9.61
N VAL A 391 -11.15 9.68 -8.61
CA VAL A 391 -10.74 9.97 -7.23
C VAL A 391 -9.22 10.08 -7.11
N ILE A 392 -8.48 9.16 -7.73
CA ILE A 392 -7.01 9.19 -7.70
C ILE A 392 -6.47 10.47 -8.34
N ILE A 393 -6.98 10.84 -9.53
CA ILE A 393 -6.53 12.05 -10.22
C ILE A 393 -6.88 13.32 -9.43
N GLU A 394 -8.06 13.40 -8.80
CA GLU A 394 -8.41 14.54 -7.96
C GLU A 394 -7.57 14.61 -6.67
N ASN A 395 -7.23 13.47 -6.05
CA ASN A 395 -6.29 13.45 -4.92
C ASN A 395 -4.92 14.02 -5.30
N ILE A 396 -4.37 13.64 -6.46
CA ILE A 396 -3.08 14.21 -6.93
C ILE A 396 -3.19 15.73 -7.13
N LYS A 397 -4.34 16.23 -7.57
CA LYS A 397 -4.57 17.67 -7.73
C LYS A 397 -4.62 18.42 -6.39
N ASP A 398 -4.98 17.77 -5.30
CA ASP A 398 -4.94 18.42 -3.98
C ASP A 398 -3.49 18.73 -3.54
N TRP A 399 -2.50 18.00 -4.07
CA TRP A 399 -1.07 18.31 -3.89
C TRP A 399 -0.58 19.45 -4.78
N ASP A 400 -1.28 19.75 -5.87
CA ASP A 400 -0.84 20.70 -6.90
C ASP A 400 -1.86 21.82 -7.13
N MET A 401 -1.50 23.04 -6.71
CA MET A 401 -2.32 24.23 -6.95
C MET A 401 -2.24 24.73 -8.42
N GLN A 402 -1.44 24.12 -9.29
CA GLN A 402 -1.36 24.48 -10.69
C GLN A 402 -2.65 24.12 -11.44
N LYS A 403 -2.99 24.97 -12.41
CA LYS A 403 -4.05 24.66 -13.36
C LYS A 403 -3.55 23.67 -14.42
N TRP A 404 -4.09 22.45 -14.41
CA TRP A 404 -3.79 21.43 -15.42
C TRP A 404 -4.40 21.79 -16.78
N ARG A 405 -3.63 21.49 -17.84
CA ARG A 405 -4.04 21.61 -19.24
C ARG A 405 -4.49 20.25 -19.76
N PRO A 406 -5.20 20.19 -20.91
CA PRO A 406 -5.65 18.93 -21.49
C PRO A 406 -4.53 17.90 -21.72
N ASP A 407 -3.32 18.36 -22.09
CA ASP A 407 -2.13 17.52 -22.26
C ASP A 407 -1.77 16.77 -20.96
N LEU A 408 -1.65 17.50 -19.86
CA LEU A 408 -1.29 16.93 -18.55
C LEU A 408 -2.38 16.00 -18.00
N TYR A 409 -3.67 16.35 -18.17
CA TYR A 409 -4.75 15.45 -17.77
C TYR A 409 -4.70 14.11 -18.51
N ALA A 410 -4.42 14.14 -19.81
CA ALA A 410 -4.32 12.92 -20.60
C ALA A 410 -3.10 12.07 -20.22
N GLU A 411 -1.96 12.69 -19.97
CA GLU A 411 -0.74 12.00 -19.51
C GLU A 411 -0.96 11.35 -18.14
N MET A 412 -1.55 12.08 -17.19
CA MET A 412 -1.88 11.53 -15.87
C MET A 412 -2.93 10.41 -15.96
N TRP A 413 -3.96 10.58 -16.80
CA TRP A 413 -4.93 9.52 -17.04
C TRP A 413 -4.26 8.25 -17.58
N SER A 414 -3.32 8.38 -18.51
CA SER A 414 -2.60 7.25 -19.11
C SER A 414 -1.75 6.52 -18.06
N MET A 415 -0.91 7.25 -17.33
CA MET A 415 -0.02 6.69 -16.31
C MET A 415 -0.80 6.00 -15.18
N ILE A 416 -1.83 6.66 -14.65
CA ILE A 416 -2.63 6.09 -13.54
C ILE A 416 -3.43 4.88 -14.03
N SER A 417 -3.97 4.92 -15.25
CA SER A 417 -4.67 3.76 -15.83
C SER A 417 -3.74 2.56 -15.96
N ASP A 418 -2.50 2.77 -16.41
CA ASP A 418 -1.51 1.70 -16.52
C ASP A 418 -1.17 1.09 -15.15
N LEU A 419 -0.89 1.92 -14.14
CA LEU A 419 -0.65 1.45 -12.77
C LEU A 419 -1.84 0.65 -12.22
N MET A 420 -3.08 1.12 -12.47
CA MET A 420 -4.27 0.41 -12.03
C MET A 420 -4.44 -0.95 -12.73
N LEU A 421 -4.02 -1.07 -13.99
CA LEU A 421 -4.16 -2.31 -14.76
C LEU A 421 -3.09 -3.34 -14.44
N GLU A 422 -1.86 -2.90 -14.16
CA GLU A 422 -0.67 -3.73 -14.00
C GLU A 422 -0.35 -4.10 -12.54
N LEU A 423 -0.80 -3.34 -11.54
CA LEU A 423 -0.50 -3.68 -10.14
C LEU A 423 -1.40 -4.82 -9.60
N GLU A 424 -0.80 -5.74 -8.85
CA GLU A 424 -1.54 -6.74 -8.06
C GLU A 424 -2.26 -6.06 -6.91
N ILE A 425 -3.57 -6.32 -6.79
CA ILE A 425 -4.43 -5.62 -5.84
C ILE A 425 -5.14 -6.58 -4.87
N PRO A 426 -5.33 -6.16 -3.59
CA PRO A 426 -5.87 -7.03 -2.55
C PRO A 426 -7.34 -7.41 -2.80
N MET A 427 -8.13 -6.57 -3.47
CA MET A 427 -9.53 -6.90 -3.80
C MET A 427 -9.65 -8.06 -4.80
N LEU A 428 -8.58 -8.36 -5.57
CA LEU A 428 -8.51 -9.50 -6.51
C LEU A 428 -7.62 -10.65 -6.01
N LYS A 429 -7.30 -10.66 -4.71
CA LYS A 429 -6.49 -11.69 -4.05
C LYS A 429 -5.10 -11.88 -4.68
N GLY A 430 -4.41 -10.77 -4.97
CA GLY A 430 -3.05 -10.77 -5.51
C GLY A 430 -2.96 -10.99 -7.03
N ARG A 431 -4.03 -10.65 -7.76
CA ARG A 431 -4.04 -10.58 -9.23
C ARG A 431 -4.02 -9.14 -9.68
N THR A 432 -3.46 -8.90 -10.86
CA THR A 432 -3.68 -7.66 -11.60
C THR A 432 -5.09 -7.66 -12.20
N ARG A 433 -5.59 -6.48 -12.61
CA ARG A 433 -6.88 -6.40 -13.33
C ARG A 433 -6.81 -7.14 -14.66
N ASN A 434 -5.68 -7.08 -15.35
CA ASN A 434 -5.43 -7.80 -16.61
C ASN A 434 -5.47 -9.33 -16.42
N GLN A 435 -4.79 -9.85 -15.39
CA GLN A 435 -4.82 -11.28 -15.08
C GLN A 435 -6.25 -11.76 -14.77
N TYR A 436 -6.97 -11.04 -13.90
CA TYR A 436 -8.36 -11.38 -13.57
C TYR A 436 -9.27 -11.33 -14.80
N ALA A 437 -9.13 -10.31 -15.65
CA ALA A 437 -9.90 -10.14 -16.87
C ALA A 437 -9.76 -11.34 -17.81
N ILE A 438 -8.54 -11.85 -17.99
CA ILE A 438 -8.26 -13.05 -18.77
C ILE A 438 -8.90 -14.28 -18.13
N GLU A 439 -8.79 -14.46 -16.81
CA GLU A 439 -9.35 -15.61 -16.09
C GLU A 439 -10.89 -15.66 -16.14
N GLN A 440 -11.54 -14.50 -16.07
CA GLN A 440 -13.00 -14.39 -15.98
C GLN A 440 -13.68 -14.04 -17.31
N ASP A 441 -12.91 -13.85 -18.39
CA ASP A 441 -13.40 -13.46 -19.73
C ASP A 441 -14.24 -12.16 -19.69
N VAL A 442 -13.69 -11.14 -19.04
CA VAL A 442 -14.29 -9.80 -18.91
C VAL A 442 -13.30 -8.72 -19.29
N SER A 443 -13.77 -7.48 -19.51
CA SER A 443 -12.87 -6.34 -19.71
C SER A 443 -12.17 -5.96 -18.39
N PRO A 444 -10.86 -5.67 -18.38
CA PRO A 444 -10.18 -5.20 -17.17
C PRO A 444 -10.73 -3.83 -16.70
N TRP A 445 -11.27 -3.02 -17.61
CA TRP A 445 -11.91 -1.74 -17.32
C TRP A 445 -13.24 -1.87 -16.57
N SER A 446 -13.83 -3.07 -16.56
CA SER A 446 -15.06 -3.35 -15.80
C SER A 446 -14.81 -3.59 -14.29
N ILE A 447 -13.54 -3.60 -13.86
CA ILE A 447 -13.14 -4.01 -12.51
C ILE A 447 -12.82 -2.79 -11.65
N GLY A 448 -13.85 -2.05 -11.25
CA GLY A 448 -13.74 -0.94 -10.30
C GLY A 448 -12.75 0.15 -10.72
N MET A 449 -12.60 0.42 -12.01
CA MET A 449 -11.73 1.48 -12.55
C MET A 449 -12.40 2.85 -12.52
N LEU A 450 -13.72 2.90 -12.74
CA LEU A 450 -14.49 4.12 -12.98
C LEU A 450 -15.60 4.26 -11.94
N SER A 451 -15.95 5.49 -11.60
CA SER A 451 -17.10 5.77 -10.75
C SER A 451 -18.43 5.60 -11.51
N ASP A 452 -19.51 5.32 -10.78
CA ASP A 452 -20.87 5.17 -11.36
C ASP A 452 -21.42 6.49 -11.94
N GLN A 453 -20.71 7.62 -11.76
CA GLN A 453 -21.13 8.95 -12.20
C GLN A 453 -20.62 9.25 -13.60
N ILE A 454 -21.37 8.84 -14.63
CA ILE A 454 -21.09 9.23 -16.00
C ILE A 454 -21.72 10.62 -16.25
N ASP A 455 -20.89 11.66 -16.42
CA ASP A 455 -21.36 12.95 -16.95
C ASP A 455 -21.51 12.86 -18.48
N ASP A 456 -22.74 12.69 -18.94
CA ASP A 456 -23.06 12.64 -20.37
C ASP A 456 -22.90 13.98 -21.11
N LYS A 457 -22.55 15.08 -20.41
CA LYS A 457 -22.38 16.37 -21.06
C LYS A 457 -21.15 16.37 -21.96
N ASN A 458 -21.40 16.51 -23.26
CA ASN A 458 -20.36 16.80 -24.23
C ASN A 458 -19.89 18.26 -24.10
N THR A 459 -18.85 18.48 -23.30
CA THR A 459 -18.24 19.79 -23.10
C THR A 459 -16.75 19.76 -23.39
N LYS A 460 -16.16 20.94 -23.61
CA LYS A 460 -14.71 21.10 -23.82
C LYS A 460 -13.87 20.65 -22.62
N LYS A 461 -14.44 20.71 -21.42
CA LYS A 461 -13.78 20.39 -20.15
C LYS A 461 -14.14 19.00 -19.62
N ARG A 462 -14.82 18.18 -20.43
CA ARG A 462 -15.12 16.81 -20.03
C ARG A 462 -13.80 16.05 -19.93
N HIS A 463 -13.53 15.49 -18.77
CA HIS A 463 -12.30 14.76 -18.48
C HIS A 463 -12.33 13.37 -19.12
N LEU A 464 -11.16 12.80 -19.42
CA LEU A 464 -11.07 11.46 -20.00
C LEU A 464 -11.77 10.41 -19.16
N TYR A 465 -11.57 10.40 -17.84
CA TYR A 465 -12.20 9.45 -16.91
C TYR A 465 -13.74 9.54 -16.86
N GLU A 466 -14.36 10.59 -17.42
CA GLU A 466 -15.83 10.74 -17.49
C GLU A 466 -16.44 10.06 -18.73
N PHE A 467 -15.64 9.53 -19.65
CA PHE A 467 -16.14 8.80 -20.81
C PHE A 467 -16.60 7.37 -20.44
N PRO A 468 -17.54 6.77 -21.20
CA PRO A 468 -17.99 5.41 -20.95
C PRO A 468 -16.85 4.40 -20.98
N MET A 469 -16.99 3.32 -20.20
CA MET A 469 -15.97 2.28 -20.03
C MET A 469 -15.40 1.74 -21.36
N GLU A 470 -16.25 1.49 -22.36
CA GLU A 470 -15.79 0.99 -23.65
C GLU A 470 -14.89 1.99 -24.37
N ILE A 471 -15.17 3.29 -24.20
CA ILE A 471 -14.38 4.36 -24.80
C ILE A 471 -13.05 4.52 -24.07
N GLN A 472 -13.03 4.39 -22.74
CA GLN A 472 -11.78 4.36 -21.95
C GLN A 472 -10.85 3.25 -22.44
N GLN A 473 -11.41 2.06 -22.60
CA GLN A 473 -10.68 0.90 -23.08
C GLN A 473 -10.13 1.14 -24.49
N TRP A 474 -10.94 1.64 -25.42
CA TRP A 474 -10.44 1.95 -26.77
C TRP A 474 -9.36 3.02 -26.77
N MET A 475 -9.46 4.04 -25.91
CA MET A 475 -8.42 5.06 -25.76
C MET A 475 -7.10 4.44 -25.31
N TYR A 476 -7.14 3.62 -24.26
CA TYR A 476 -5.96 2.97 -23.70
C TYR A 476 -5.34 1.95 -24.67
N ASP A 477 -6.16 1.07 -25.27
CA ASP A 477 -5.70 0.05 -26.23
C ASP A 477 -5.12 0.69 -27.50
N ALA A 478 -5.70 1.81 -27.95
CA ALA A 478 -5.19 2.58 -29.09
C ALA A 478 -3.86 3.27 -28.77
N GLU A 479 -3.71 3.85 -27.57
CA GLU A 479 -2.48 4.50 -27.12
C GLU A 479 -1.34 3.48 -26.96
N THR A 480 -1.59 2.44 -26.17
CA THR A 480 -0.55 1.49 -25.73
C THR A 480 -0.17 0.46 -26.79
N ALA A 481 -1.14 -0.03 -27.58
CA ALA A 481 -0.93 -1.13 -28.52
C ALA A 481 -1.15 -0.74 -29.99
N GLY A 482 -1.62 0.48 -30.27
CA GLY A 482 -1.83 0.94 -31.64
C GLY A 482 -2.91 0.17 -32.38
N MET A 483 -3.89 -0.37 -31.64
CA MET A 483 -4.95 -1.20 -32.20
C MET A 483 -5.75 -0.40 -33.22
N ARG A 484 -5.51 -0.68 -34.51
CA ARG A 484 -6.13 0.04 -35.62
C ARG A 484 -7.65 0.09 -35.53
N GLU A 485 -8.27 -1.01 -35.10
CA GLU A 485 -9.73 -1.08 -34.93
C GLU A 485 -10.23 -0.08 -33.89
N ASP A 486 -9.50 0.09 -32.78
CA ASP A 486 -9.89 1.01 -31.71
C ASP A 486 -9.63 2.47 -32.09
N ILE A 487 -8.53 2.76 -32.80
CA ILE A 487 -8.30 4.08 -33.41
C ILE A 487 -9.47 4.45 -34.35
N GLU A 488 -9.86 3.54 -35.25
CA GLU A 488 -10.98 3.76 -36.17
C GLU A 488 -12.32 3.94 -35.43
N ARG A 489 -12.56 3.17 -34.35
CA ARG A 489 -13.74 3.31 -33.49
C ARG A 489 -13.78 4.66 -32.79
N LEU A 490 -12.64 5.16 -32.29
CA LEU A 490 -12.54 6.47 -31.64
C LEU A 490 -12.89 7.61 -32.62
N PHE A 491 -12.42 7.55 -33.86
CA PHE A 491 -12.82 8.51 -34.90
C PHE A 491 -14.32 8.48 -35.18
N VAL A 492 -14.88 7.28 -35.37
CA VAL A 492 -16.33 7.11 -35.60
C VAL A 492 -17.14 7.61 -34.41
N TYR A 493 -16.70 7.31 -33.18
CA TYR A 493 -17.33 7.75 -31.96
C TYR A 493 -17.30 9.28 -31.82
N LYS A 494 -16.14 9.91 -32.08
CA LYS A 494 -15.98 11.36 -32.05
C LYS A 494 -16.95 12.04 -33.00
N GLU A 495 -17.02 11.58 -34.25
CA GLU A 495 -17.89 12.16 -35.28
C GLU A 495 -19.37 11.95 -34.97
N SER A 496 -19.75 10.73 -34.58
CA SER A 496 -21.16 10.37 -34.35
C SER A 496 -21.75 11.08 -33.13
N ASN A 497 -20.95 11.35 -32.11
CA ASN A 497 -21.39 12.02 -30.88
C ASN A 497 -20.95 13.49 -30.81
N HIS A 498 -20.31 13.99 -31.87
CA HIS A 498 -19.78 15.34 -31.98
C HIS A 498 -18.87 15.73 -30.81
N ILE A 499 -18.00 14.81 -30.35
CA ILE A 499 -17.17 15.01 -29.15
C ILE A 499 -16.27 16.25 -29.31
N ILE A 500 -16.36 17.15 -28.33
CA ILE A 500 -15.60 18.41 -28.28
C ILE A 500 -14.67 18.53 -27.06
N SER A 501 -14.50 17.45 -26.27
CA SER A 501 -13.55 17.43 -25.14
C SER A 501 -12.14 17.72 -25.63
N GLU A 502 -11.48 18.70 -25.03
CA GLU A 502 -10.11 19.07 -25.42
C GLU A 502 -9.11 17.96 -25.05
N GLU A 503 -9.35 17.23 -23.96
CA GLU A 503 -8.53 16.07 -23.56
C GLU A 503 -8.66 14.91 -24.54
N PHE A 504 -9.90 14.57 -24.92
CA PHE A 504 -10.16 13.51 -25.90
C PHE A 504 -9.52 13.83 -27.26
N ILE A 505 -9.65 15.09 -27.71
CA ILE A 505 -9.06 15.51 -28.98
C ILE A 505 -7.53 15.47 -28.90
N TYR A 506 -6.93 15.89 -27.78
CA TYR A 506 -5.49 15.79 -27.58
C TYR A 506 -5.02 14.35 -27.67
N MET A 507 -5.62 13.44 -26.89
CA MET A 507 -5.27 12.04 -26.88
C MET A 507 -5.36 11.41 -28.28
N LEU A 508 -6.50 11.60 -28.96
CA LEU A 508 -6.67 11.07 -30.32
C LEU A 508 -5.68 11.70 -31.32
N SER A 509 -5.28 12.96 -31.12
CA SER A 509 -4.24 13.60 -31.94
C SER A 509 -2.87 12.97 -31.70
N SER A 510 -2.49 12.75 -30.44
CA SER A 510 -1.20 12.14 -30.08
C SER A 510 -1.10 10.71 -30.62
N ILE A 511 -2.15 9.89 -30.43
CA ILE A 511 -2.28 8.55 -31.04
C ILE A 511 -2.17 8.64 -32.56
N SER A 512 -2.83 9.62 -33.18
CA SER A 512 -2.77 9.79 -34.64
C SER A 512 -1.37 10.15 -35.15
N ILE A 513 -0.59 10.93 -34.39
CA ILE A 513 0.81 11.22 -34.73
C ILE A 513 1.63 9.93 -34.61
N MET A 514 1.51 9.23 -33.48
CA MET A 514 2.29 8.02 -33.17
C MET A 514 2.07 6.89 -34.19
N TYR A 515 0.87 6.75 -34.73
CA TYR A 515 0.49 5.67 -35.66
C TYR A 515 0.26 6.14 -37.10
N ASP A 516 0.85 7.27 -37.50
CA ASP A 516 0.90 7.78 -38.88
C ASP A 516 -0.46 8.12 -39.54
N TYR A 517 -1.41 8.60 -38.73
CA TYR A 517 -2.66 9.23 -39.17
C TYR A 517 -2.51 10.76 -39.29
N THR A 518 -1.46 11.20 -39.98
CA THR A 518 -1.01 12.62 -40.05
C THR A 518 -2.11 13.60 -40.49
N CYS A 519 -2.88 13.28 -41.53
CA CYS A 519 -3.97 14.12 -42.01
C CYS A 519 -5.07 14.33 -40.95
N GLN A 520 -5.36 13.28 -40.18
CA GLN A 520 -6.34 13.31 -39.10
C GLN A 520 -5.80 14.09 -37.91
N ALA A 521 -4.53 13.88 -37.54
CA ALA A 521 -3.85 14.64 -36.50
C ALA A 521 -3.90 16.15 -36.79
N GLU A 522 -3.56 16.59 -38.01
CA GLU A 522 -3.64 17.99 -38.42
C GLU A 522 -5.06 18.58 -38.29
N ALA A 523 -6.07 17.80 -38.64
CA ALA A 523 -7.46 18.22 -38.53
C ALA A 523 -7.88 18.42 -37.06
N LEU A 524 -7.51 17.48 -36.19
CA LEU A 524 -7.78 17.54 -34.75
C LEU A 524 -7.01 18.69 -34.07
N MET A 525 -5.74 18.90 -34.39
CA MET A 525 -4.95 20.03 -33.91
C MET A 525 -5.56 21.37 -34.30
N LYS A 526 -6.11 21.49 -35.51
CA LYS A 526 -6.82 22.68 -35.98
C LYS A 526 -8.12 22.92 -35.21
N GLU A 527 -8.80 21.86 -34.78
CA GLU A 527 -9.96 21.94 -33.89
C GLU A 527 -9.54 22.47 -32.50
N LEU A 528 -8.49 21.89 -31.90
CA LEU A 528 -7.93 22.33 -30.62
C LEU A 528 -7.51 23.80 -30.65
N LYS A 529 -6.82 24.27 -31.70
CA LYS A 529 -6.43 25.69 -31.85
C LYS A 529 -7.59 26.67 -31.79
N LYS A 530 -8.79 26.23 -32.19
CA LYS A 530 -10.01 27.04 -32.22
C LYS A 530 -10.88 26.83 -30.99
N SER A 531 -10.53 25.88 -30.11
CA SER A 531 -11.35 25.47 -28.97
C SER A 531 -11.27 26.49 -27.81
N SER A 532 -10.09 26.65 -27.20
CA SER A 532 -9.85 27.54 -26.07
C SER A 532 -8.40 28.07 -26.05
N ALA A 533 -8.07 28.89 -25.05
CA ALA A 533 -6.69 29.34 -24.84
C ALA A 533 -5.76 28.18 -24.44
N ASP A 534 -6.27 27.19 -23.69
CA ASP A 534 -5.50 26.03 -23.26
C ASP A 534 -5.39 25.03 -24.43
N GLY A 535 -6.49 24.72 -25.12
CA GLY A 535 -6.46 23.90 -26.34
C GLY A 535 -5.54 24.47 -27.44
N LYS A 536 -5.40 25.80 -27.54
CA LYS A 536 -4.40 26.42 -28.44
C LYS A 536 -2.95 26.17 -28.00
N LYS A 537 -2.68 26.11 -26.70
CA LYS A 537 -1.34 25.76 -26.18
C LYS A 537 -1.07 24.28 -26.39
N THR A 538 -2.03 23.41 -26.04
CA THR A 538 -1.97 21.97 -26.24
C THR A 538 -1.74 21.60 -27.71
N ALA A 539 -2.42 22.26 -28.65
CA ALA A 539 -2.17 22.03 -30.08
C ALA A 539 -0.76 22.42 -30.54
N ARG A 540 -0.08 23.38 -29.88
CA ARG A 540 1.31 23.72 -30.21
C ARG A 540 2.28 22.66 -29.71
N ILE A 541 1.95 21.97 -28.63
CA ILE A 541 2.73 20.84 -28.10
C ILE A 541 2.67 19.71 -29.13
N LEU A 542 1.46 19.32 -29.56
CA LEU A 542 1.25 18.31 -30.60
C LEU A 542 1.95 18.66 -31.93
N GLU A 543 2.00 19.94 -32.32
CA GLU A 543 2.76 20.36 -33.50
C GLU A 543 4.27 20.15 -33.34
N ALA A 544 4.81 20.46 -32.17
CA ALA A 544 6.22 20.22 -31.88
C ALA A 544 6.53 18.70 -31.84
N GLU A 545 5.64 17.89 -31.29
CA GLU A 545 5.74 16.43 -31.32
C GLU A 545 5.70 15.89 -32.76
N MET A 546 4.77 16.38 -33.59
CA MET A 546 4.68 15.97 -34.99
C MET A 546 5.93 16.40 -35.79
N ASP A 547 6.46 17.60 -35.54
CA ASP A 547 7.70 18.06 -36.17
C ASP A 547 8.89 17.19 -35.74
N GLN A 548 9.00 16.82 -34.46
CA GLN A 548 10.03 15.89 -33.98
C GLN A 548 9.91 14.51 -34.62
N TYR A 549 8.70 13.96 -34.69
CA TYR A 549 8.43 12.67 -35.32
C TYR A 549 8.78 12.68 -36.81
N ASN A 550 8.38 13.73 -37.53
CA ASN A 550 8.71 13.89 -38.94
C ASN A 550 10.22 14.03 -39.16
N ASN A 551 10.92 14.77 -38.28
CA ASN A 551 12.38 14.87 -38.36
C ASN A 551 13.04 13.49 -38.15
N ILE A 552 12.58 12.70 -37.17
CA ILE A 552 13.09 11.34 -36.93
C ILE A 552 12.86 10.45 -38.16
N MET A 553 11.66 10.47 -38.73
CA MET A 553 11.30 9.72 -39.94
C MET A 553 12.12 10.16 -41.16
N ASP A 554 12.42 11.46 -41.29
CA ASP A 554 13.29 11.99 -42.34
C ASP A 554 14.77 11.56 -42.15
N PHE A 555 15.18 11.21 -40.92
CA PHE A 555 16.52 10.67 -40.61
C PHE A 555 16.60 9.13 -40.77
N GLU A 556 15.48 8.39 -40.66
CA GLU A 556 15.45 6.93 -40.90
C GLU A 556 15.91 6.55 -42.33
N ASP A 557 15.70 7.43 -43.32
CA ASP A 557 16.15 7.22 -44.71
C ASP A 557 17.68 7.26 -44.87
N ASP A 558 18.42 7.76 -43.87
CA ASP A 558 19.90 7.90 -43.86
C ASP A 558 20.60 6.95 -42.88
N TRP A 559 19.85 6.13 -42.15
CA TRP A 559 20.40 5.22 -41.12
C TRP A 559 20.78 3.86 -41.71
N THR A 560 21.86 3.27 -41.18
CA THR A 560 22.23 1.89 -41.51
C THR A 560 21.30 0.89 -40.85
N ASP A 561 21.14 -0.31 -41.42
CA ASP A 561 20.27 -1.37 -40.86
C ASP A 561 20.56 -1.63 -39.36
N ASP A 562 21.82 -1.52 -38.92
CA ASP A 562 22.25 -1.69 -37.52
C ASP A 562 21.84 -0.49 -36.62
N GLU A 563 21.80 0.74 -37.14
CA GLU A 563 21.37 1.95 -36.40
C GLU A 563 19.85 2.03 -36.28
N LEU A 564 19.13 1.56 -37.31
CA LEU A 564 17.69 1.33 -37.28
C LEU A 564 17.32 0.25 -36.27
N GLU A 565 18.08 -0.84 -36.19
CA GLU A 565 17.84 -1.91 -35.20
C GLU A 565 18.04 -1.41 -33.75
N ASP A 566 19.08 -0.61 -33.49
CA ASP A 566 19.35 -0.04 -32.15
C ASP A 566 18.29 1.01 -31.73
N PHE A 567 17.77 1.82 -32.66
CA PHE A 567 16.66 2.75 -32.41
C PHE A 567 15.30 2.06 -32.25
N MET A 568 15.03 1.04 -33.07
CA MET A 568 13.81 0.23 -32.93
C MET A 568 13.81 -0.53 -31.60
N LEU A 569 14.97 -1.01 -31.12
CA LEU A 569 15.13 -1.59 -29.78
C LEU A 569 14.87 -0.58 -28.66
N GLN A 570 15.25 0.69 -28.83
CA GLN A 570 14.90 1.77 -27.89
C GLN A 570 13.40 2.12 -27.91
N GLN A 571 12.72 1.95 -29.04
CA GLN A 571 11.26 2.16 -29.16
C GLN A 571 10.42 0.92 -28.85
N GLU A 572 10.98 -0.29 -28.90
CA GLU A 572 10.33 -1.52 -28.42
C GLU A 572 10.08 -1.48 -26.91
N ILE A 573 10.83 -0.67 -26.15
CA ILE A 573 10.53 -0.34 -24.75
C ILE A 573 9.14 0.33 -24.61
N LYS A 574 8.58 0.92 -25.68
CA LYS A 574 7.21 1.49 -25.71
C LYS A 574 6.16 0.62 -26.40
N LYS A 575 6.54 -0.42 -27.15
CA LYS A 575 5.58 -1.36 -27.74
C LYS A 575 5.57 -2.62 -26.90
N ARG A 576 4.60 -2.75 -26.00
CA ARG A 576 4.29 -4.05 -25.37
C ARG A 576 3.99 -5.04 -26.50
N GLU A 577 4.91 -5.99 -26.72
CA GLU A 577 4.67 -7.06 -27.68
C GLU A 577 3.40 -7.82 -27.26
N PRO A 578 2.50 -8.16 -28.19
CA PRO A 578 1.35 -9.00 -27.88
C PRO A 578 1.87 -10.31 -27.28
N TYR A 579 1.32 -10.70 -26.12
CA TYR A 579 1.69 -11.91 -25.39
C TYR A 579 1.89 -13.11 -26.34
N VAL A 580 3.15 -13.43 -26.62
CA VAL A 580 3.53 -14.65 -27.31
C VAL A 580 3.49 -15.75 -26.27
N LYS A 581 2.54 -16.67 -26.39
CA LYS A 581 2.49 -17.88 -25.55
C LYS A 581 3.89 -18.52 -25.52
N THR A 582 4.54 -18.45 -24.37
CA THR A 582 5.87 -19.04 -24.14
C THR A 582 5.82 -20.57 -24.16
N GLU A 583 4.63 -21.15 -24.01
CA GLU A 583 4.39 -22.56 -24.17
C GLU A 583 3.94 -22.90 -25.60
N PRO A 584 4.58 -23.88 -26.27
CA PRO A 584 4.11 -24.35 -27.57
C PRO A 584 2.67 -24.85 -27.43
N GLU A 585 1.77 -24.42 -28.34
CA GLU A 585 0.41 -24.94 -28.40
C GLU A 585 0.44 -26.46 -28.38
N ILE A 586 -0.13 -27.06 -27.34
CA ILE A 586 -0.13 -28.52 -27.21
C ILE A 586 -0.95 -29.08 -28.37
N GLY A 587 -0.28 -29.78 -29.28
CA GLY A 587 -0.94 -30.34 -30.44
C GLY A 587 -2.00 -31.33 -29.99
N ARG A 588 -3.16 -31.37 -30.66
CA ARG A 588 -4.24 -32.34 -30.34
C ARG A 588 -3.76 -33.80 -30.27
N ASN A 589 -2.62 -34.12 -30.91
CA ASN A 589 -2.01 -35.44 -30.91
C ASN A 589 -0.84 -35.63 -29.93
N ASP A 590 -0.40 -34.59 -29.23
CA ASP A 590 0.75 -34.62 -28.33
C ASP A 590 0.42 -35.31 -27.00
N PRO A 591 1.43 -35.80 -26.26
CA PRO A 591 1.24 -36.35 -24.93
C PRO A 591 0.55 -35.33 -24.02
N CYS A 592 -0.48 -35.76 -23.31
CA CYS A 592 -1.25 -34.91 -22.42
C CYS A 592 -0.40 -34.51 -21.19
N PRO A 593 -0.34 -33.21 -20.82
CA PRO A 593 0.58 -32.70 -19.80
C PRO A 593 0.22 -33.17 -18.38
N CYS A 594 -0.99 -33.68 -18.17
CA CYS A 594 -1.41 -34.29 -16.89
C CYS A 594 -0.72 -35.63 -16.54
N GLY A 595 0.27 -36.06 -17.33
CA GLY A 595 1.04 -37.29 -17.08
C GLY A 595 0.29 -38.59 -17.38
N SER A 596 -0.89 -38.53 -18.02
CA SER A 596 -1.72 -39.72 -18.27
C SER A 596 -1.20 -40.67 -19.36
N GLY A 597 -0.18 -40.26 -20.12
CA GLY A 597 0.36 -41.01 -21.26
C GLY A 597 -0.56 -41.08 -22.49
N LYS A 598 -1.72 -40.40 -22.47
CA LYS A 598 -2.68 -40.32 -23.59
C LYS A 598 -2.43 -39.09 -24.45
N LYS A 599 -2.88 -39.12 -25.72
CA LYS A 599 -2.89 -37.92 -26.59
C LYS A 599 -3.84 -36.86 -26.03
N TYR A 600 -3.50 -35.58 -26.14
CA TYR A 600 -4.26 -34.45 -25.58
C TYR A 600 -5.75 -34.51 -25.92
N LYS A 601 -6.12 -34.72 -27.20
CA LYS A 601 -7.53 -34.86 -27.64
C LYS A 601 -8.32 -36.03 -27.03
N LYS A 602 -7.64 -36.99 -26.40
CA LYS A 602 -8.25 -38.17 -25.76
C LYS A 602 -8.22 -38.07 -24.22
N CYS A 603 -7.72 -36.97 -23.68
CA CYS A 603 -7.60 -36.73 -22.24
C CYS A 603 -8.12 -35.33 -21.88
N CYS A 604 -7.26 -34.37 -21.57
CA CYS A 604 -7.69 -33.03 -21.15
C CYS A 604 -8.43 -32.28 -22.28
N GLY A 605 -8.05 -32.49 -23.55
CA GLY A 605 -8.73 -31.91 -24.70
C GLY A 605 -9.92 -32.73 -25.24
N ARG A 606 -10.53 -33.59 -24.41
CA ARG A 606 -11.66 -34.44 -24.84
C ARG A 606 -12.99 -33.67 -24.89
N ASN A 607 -13.11 -32.58 -24.13
CA ASN A 607 -14.32 -31.77 -23.98
C ASN A 607 -14.04 -30.25 -24.12
N LEU A 608 -12.88 -29.88 -24.66
CA LEU A 608 -12.54 -28.51 -25.06
C LEU A 608 -12.92 -28.28 -26.51
#